data_AF-A0A7Y5EDA9-F1
#
_entry.id   AF-A0A7Y5EDA9-F1
#
_cell.length_a   1.000
_cell.length_b   1.000
_cell.length_c   1.000
_cell.angle_alpha   90.00
_cell.angle_beta   90.00
_cell.angle_gamma   90.00
#
_symmetry.space_group_name_H-M   'P 1'
#
loop_
_entity.id
_entity.type
_entity.pdbx_description
1 polymer ?
#
loop_
_entity_poly.entity_id
_entity_poly.type
_entity_poly.pdbx_seq_one_letter_code
_entity_poly.pdbx_strand_id
1 'polypeptide(L)'
;DRHRRRQLEQAYLEHLARLPEAVAPSVEEQLLLIEALVSIDQVLDGLPAVVKATFLYSQLDGMNYADIAVKLQISERSVSRYMKQALRQCYLSEVQP
;
A
#
# COMPACT_ATOMS: atom_id res chain seq x y z
N ASP A 1 40.19 4.34 21.39
CA ASP A 1 38.71 4.41 21.28
C ASP A 1 38.08 5.73 20.80
N ARG A 2 38.53 6.93 21.20
CA ARG A 2 37.89 8.18 20.71
C ARG A 2 38.07 8.47 19.22
N HIS A 3 39.24 8.16 18.64
CA HIS A 3 39.50 8.40 17.22
C HIS A 3 38.63 7.53 16.30
N ARG A 4 38.43 6.25 16.66
CA ARG A 4 37.58 5.33 15.91
C ARG A 4 36.11 5.77 15.93
N ARG A 5 35.62 6.25 17.09
CA ARG A 5 34.27 6.80 17.22
C ARG A 5 34.06 8.03 16.34
N ARG A 6 35.03 8.96 16.34
CA ARG A 6 34.98 10.16 15.48
C ARG A 6 35.01 9.82 14.00
N GLN A 7 35.85 8.87 13.57
CA GLN A 7 35.89 8.45 12.16
C GLN A 7 34.57 7.82 11.71
N LEU A 8 33.95 7.00 12.56
CA LEU A 8 32.64 6.41 12.27
C LEU A 8 31.55 7.50 12.16
N GLU A 9 31.54 8.44 13.09
CA GLU A 9 30.58 9.55 13.11
C GLU A 9 30.73 10.45 11.89
N GLN A 10 31.97 10.72 11.47
CA GLN A 10 32.26 11.51 10.28
C GLN A 10 31.84 10.79 8.99
N ALA A 11 32.14 9.49 8.87
CA ALA A 11 31.69 8.68 7.74
C ALA A 11 30.15 8.59 7.67
N TYR A 12 29.48 8.55 8.82
CA TYR A 12 28.02 8.55 8.89
C TYR A 12 27.41 9.89 8.47
N LEU A 13 27.97 11.02 8.93
CA LEU A 13 27.56 12.37 8.51
C LEU A 13 27.79 12.59 7.01
N GLU A 14 28.92 12.12 6.47
CA GLU A 14 29.21 12.15 5.04
C GLU A 14 28.25 11.30 4.23
N HIS A 15 27.80 10.16 4.76
CA HIS A 15 26.79 9.33 4.11
C HIS A 15 25.42 10.01 4.09
N LEU A 16 24.98 10.59 5.22
CA LEU A 16 23.74 11.35 5.32
C LEU A 16 23.73 12.57 4.38
N ALA A 17 24.86 13.27 4.25
CA ALA A 17 24.98 14.42 3.35
C ALA A 17 24.91 14.04 1.85
N ARG A 18 25.07 12.76 1.51
CA ARG A 18 24.94 12.23 0.14
C ARG A 18 23.57 11.63 -0.14
N LEU A 19 22.74 11.46 0.88
CA LEU A 19 21.35 11.11 0.63
C LEU A 19 20.69 12.31 -0.05
N PRO A 20 19.83 12.09 -1.05
CA PRO A 20 18.98 13.15 -1.55
C PRO A 20 18.26 13.77 -0.35
N GLU A 21 18.09 15.09 -0.36
CA GLU A 21 17.21 15.75 0.60
C GLU A 21 15.89 14.98 0.56
N ALA A 22 15.53 14.35 1.68
CA ALA A 22 14.26 13.67 1.77
C ALA A 22 13.22 14.78 1.61
N VAL A 23 12.69 14.90 0.38
CA VAL A 23 11.59 15.81 0.10
C VAL A 23 10.41 15.21 0.82
N ALA A 24 10.30 15.56 2.10
CA ALA A 24 9.12 15.24 2.86
C ALA A 24 7.96 15.91 2.11
N PRO A 25 6.91 15.16 1.77
CA PRO A 25 5.75 15.76 1.14
C PRO A 25 5.27 16.90 2.03
N SER A 26 4.79 17.99 1.42
CA SER A 26 4.23 19.11 2.17
C SER A 26 3.07 18.64 3.05
N VAL A 27 2.66 19.46 4.02
CA VAL A 27 1.51 19.11 4.88
C VAL A 27 0.25 18.90 4.04
N GLU A 28 0.08 19.69 2.97
CA GLU A 28 -1.00 19.56 2.00
C GLU A 28 -0.91 18.25 1.21
N GLU A 29 0.28 17.87 0.73
CA GLU A 29 0.49 16.61 0.01
C GLU A 29 0.25 15.39 0.92
N GLN A 30 0.66 15.48 2.18
CA GLN A 30 0.36 14.46 3.19
C GLN A 30 -1.13 14.33 3.45
N LEU A 31 -1.84 15.45 3.55
CA LEU A 31 -3.29 15.45 3.75
C LEU A 31 -4.02 14.81 2.57
N LEU A 32 -3.66 15.17 1.33
CA LEU A 32 -4.21 14.57 0.12
C LEU A 32 -3.99 13.06 0.07
N LEU A 33 -2.80 12.60 0.47
CA LEU A 33 -2.51 11.17 0.55
C LEU A 33 -3.40 10.47 1.59
N ILE A 34 -3.57 11.07 2.77
CA ILE A 34 -4.42 10.52 3.83
C ILE A 34 -5.89 10.48 3.36
N GLU A 35 -6.38 11.54 2.74
CA GLU A 35 -7.75 11.60 2.19
C GLU A 35 -7.98 10.51 1.14
N ALA A 36 -7.00 10.28 0.25
CA ALA A 36 -7.07 9.20 -0.73
C ALA A 36 -7.08 7.81 -0.07
N LEU A 37 -6.29 7.59 0.99
CA LEU A 37 -6.30 6.32 1.71
C LEU A 37 -7.63 6.09 2.45
N VAL A 38 -8.19 7.14 3.05
CA VAL A 38 -9.49 7.09 3.72
C VAL A 38 -10.61 6.79 2.72
N SER A 39 -10.58 7.40 1.53
CA SER A 39 -11.59 7.12 0.50
C SER A 39 -11.53 5.66 0.02
N ILE A 40 -10.33 5.10 -0.16
CA ILE A 40 -10.16 3.69 -0.50
C ILE A 40 -10.72 2.79 0.61
N ASP A 41 -10.41 3.08 1.88
CA ASP A 41 -10.91 2.28 3.00
C ASP A 41 -12.44 2.32 3.10
N GLN A 42 -13.05 3.49 2.90
CA GLN A 42 -14.50 3.67 2.85
C GLN A 42 -15.15 2.89 1.70
N VAL A 43 -14.58 2.97 0.51
CA VAL A 43 -15.07 2.23 -0.67
C VAL A 43 -15.03 0.72 -0.42
N LEU A 44 -13.99 0.24 0.25
CA LEU A 44 -13.86 -1.19 0.56
C LEU A 44 -14.62 -1.60 1.82
N ASP A 45 -15.26 -0.67 2.54
CA ASP A 45 -15.93 -0.97 3.80
C ASP A 45 -17.05 -2.03 3.64
N GLY A 46 -17.25 -2.84 4.67
CA GLY A 46 -18.20 -3.96 4.67
C GLY A 46 -17.76 -5.20 3.89
N LEU A 47 -16.66 -5.16 3.12
CA LEU A 47 -16.11 -6.36 2.47
C LEU A 47 -15.42 -7.29 3.49
N PRO A 48 -15.59 -8.63 3.34
CA PRO A 48 -14.81 -9.58 4.12
C PRO A 48 -13.29 -9.39 3.91
N ALA A 49 -12.50 -9.62 4.96
CA ALA A 49 -11.05 -9.39 4.93
C ALA A 49 -10.33 -10.10 3.77
N VAL A 50 -10.73 -11.34 3.43
CA VAL A 50 -10.15 -12.08 2.30
C VAL A 50 -10.46 -11.43 0.95
N VAL A 51 -11.63 -10.79 0.81
CA VAL A 51 -12.03 -10.07 -0.39
C VAL A 51 -11.23 -8.78 -0.53
N LYS A 52 -11.08 -8.02 0.57
CA LYS A 52 -10.20 -6.84 0.63
C LYS A 52 -8.77 -7.19 0.24
N ALA A 53 -8.19 -8.23 0.85
CA ALA A 53 -6.84 -8.68 0.55
C ALA A 53 -6.66 -9.12 -0.91
N THR A 54 -7.63 -9.86 -1.46
CA THR A 54 -7.61 -10.25 -2.89
C THR A 54 -7.51 -9.02 -3.80
N PHE A 55 -8.34 -8.00 -3.53
CA PHE A 55 -8.36 -6.77 -4.30
C PHE A 55 -7.05 -5.97 -4.18
N LEU A 56 -6.57 -5.77 -2.94
CA LEU A 56 -5.35 -5.00 -2.68
C LEU A 56 -4.11 -5.67 -3.30
N TYR A 57 -3.97 -6.99 -3.20
CA TYR A 57 -2.86 -7.68 -3.86
C TYR A 57 -2.88 -7.53 -5.38
N SER A 58 -4.06 -7.48 -5.99
CA SER A 58 -4.17 -7.25 -7.43
C SER A 58 -3.86 -5.81 -7.82
N GLN A 59 -4.35 -4.82 -7.07
CA GLN A 59 -4.30 -3.40 -7.46
C GLN A 59 -3.04 -2.67 -6.96
N LEU A 60 -2.57 -2.96 -5.76
CA LEU A 60 -1.41 -2.31 -5.15
C LEU A 60 -0.13 -3.10 -5.38
N ASP A 61 -0.17 -4.41 -5.15
CA ASP A 61 1.02 -5.27 -5.29
C ASP A 61 1.21 -5.77 -6.74
N GLY A 62 0.25 -5.54 -7.63
CA GLY A 62 0.30 -5.96 -9.04
C GLY A 62 0.31 -7.48 -9.24
N MET A 63 -0.09 -8.26 -8.23
CA MET A 63 -0.10 -9.71 -8.31
C MET A 63 -1.17 -10.21 -9.29
N ASN A 64 -0.83 -11.24 -10.07
CA ASN A 64 -1.82 -11.94 -10.89
C ASN A 64 -2.67 -12.91 -10.04
N TYR A 65 -3.72 -13.46 -10.63
CA TYR A 65 -4.67 -14.30 -9.87
C TYR A 65 -4.08 -15.62 -9.38
N ALA A 66 -3.12 -16.20 -10.12
CA ALA A 66 -2.44 -17.42 -9.70
C ALA A 66 -1.58 -17.18 -8.47
N ASP A 67 -0.82 -16.08 -8.44
CA ASP A 67 0.02 -15.71 -7.29
C ASP A 67 -0.83 -15.40 -6.05
N ILE A 68 -1.98 -14.73 -6.24
CA ILE A 68 -2.93 -14.44 -5.15
C ILE A 68 -3.54 -15.73 -4.62
N ALA A 69 -3.92 -16.66 -5.49
CA ALA A 69 -4.47 -17.96 -5.12
C ALA A 69 -3.50 -18.74 -4.22
N VAL A 70 -2.21 -18.79 -4.60
CA VAL A 70 -1.16 -19.40 -3.78
C VAL A 70 -0.99 -18.67 -2.45
N LYS A 71 -0.89 -17.32 -2.48
CA LYS A 71 -0.64 -16.51 -1.28
C LYS A 71 -1.77 -16.60 -0.25
N LEU A 72 -3.02 -16.64 -0.69
CA LEU A 72 -4.20 -16.72 0.16
C LEU A 72 -4.66 -18.17 0.42
N GLN A 73 -3.99 -19.16 -0.16
CA GLN A 73 -4.35 -20.59 -0.08
C GLN A 73 -5.80 -20.86 -0.51
N ILE A 74 -6.22 -20.23 -1.61
CA ILE A 74 -7.54 -20.39 -2.22
C ILE A 74 -7.39 -20.74 -3.70
N SER A 75 -8.48 -21.15 -4.37
CA SER A 75 -8.44 -21.37 -5.81
C SER A 75 -8.49 -20.06 -6.61
N GLU A 76 -7.91 -20.05 -7.82
CA GLU A 76 -8.04 -18.93 -8.76
C GLU A 76 -9.51 -18.59 -9.07
N ARG A 77 -10.40 -19.59 -9.02
CA ARG A 77 -11.86 -19.38 -9.14
C ARG A 77 -12.40 -18.53 -7.98
N SER A 78 -11.94 -18.77 -6.76
CA SER A 78 -12.28 -17.94 -5.59
C SER A 78 -11.70 -16.53 -5.73
N VAL A 79 -10.46 -16.40 -6.21
CA VAL A 79 -9.84 -15.09 -6.51
C VAL A 79 -10.70 -14.29 -7.49
N SER A 80 -11.07 -14.88 -8.63
CA SER A 80 -11.94 -14.23 -9.62
C SER A 80 -13.29 -13.83 -9.04
N ARG A 81 -13.90 -14.68 -8.20
CA ARG A 81 -15.18 -14.37 -7.52
C ARG A 81 -15.02 -13.20 -6.56
N TYR A 82 -13.97 -13.19 -5.74
CA TYR A 82 -13.71 -12.12 -4.78
C TYR A 82 -13.36 -10.81 -5.47
N MET A 83 -12.61 -10.83 -6.58
CA MET A 83 -12.37 -9.64 -7.40
C MET A 83 -13.67 -9.04 -7.94
N LYS A 84 -14.59 -9.87 -8.45
CA LYS A 84 -15.92 -9.39 -8.89
C LYS A 84 -16.72 -8.77 -7.75
N GLN A 85 -16.62 -9.34 -6.54
CA GLN A 85 -17.29 -8.80 -5.36
C GLN A 85 -16.70 -7.44 -4.95
N ALA A 86 -15.37 -7.31 -4.92
CA ALA A 86 -14.69 -6.05 -4.60
C ALA A 86 -15.01 -4.96 -5.63
N LEU A 87 -14.89 -5.25 -6.93
CA LEU A 87 -15.19 -4.30 -8.00
C LEU A 87 -16.66 -3.86 -7.99
N ARG A 88 -17.59 -4.76 -7.65
CA ARG A 88 -18.99 -4.42 -7.45
C ARG A 88 -19.16 -3.42 -6.30
N GLN A 89 -18.47 -3.63 -5.19
CA GLN A 89 -18.51 -2.70 -4.07
C GLN A 89 -18.01 -1.32 -4.50
N CYS A 90 -16.85 -1.25 -5.18
CA CYS A 90 -16.31 0.01 -5.69
C CYS A 90 -17.32 0.75 -6.58
N TYR A 91 -17.94 0.05 -7.53
CA TYR A 91 -18.96 0.62 -8.39
C TYR A 91 -20.19 1.13 -7.63
N LEU A 92 -20.63 0.43 -6.58
CA LEU A 92 -21.79 0.87 -5.79
C LEU A 92 -21.46 2.09 -4.92
N SER A 93 -20.23 2.19 -4.41
CA SER A 93 -19.76 3.33 -3.62
C SER A 93 -19.58 4.60 -4.48
N GLU A 94 -19.20 4.47 -5.76
CA GLU A 94 -19.12 5.60 -6.71
C GLU A 94 -20.48 6.17 -7.12
N VAL A 95 -21.56 5.40 -6.96
CA VAL A 95 -22.94 5.78 -7.34
C VAL A 95 -23.70 6.43 -6.17
N GLN A 96 -23.06 6.60 -5.02
CA GLN A 96 -23.68 7.19 -3.84
C GLN A 96 -23.58 8.74 -3.91
N PRO A 97 -24.73 9.47 -3.84
CA PRO A 97 -24.78 10.93 -4.00
C PRO A 97 -24.16 11.70 -2.83
#